data_AF-A0AB73I9Z9-F1
#
_entry.id   AF-A0AB73I9Z9-F1
#
_cell.length_a   1.000
_cell.length_b   1.000
_cell.length_c   1.000
_cell.angle_alpha   90.00
_cell.angle_beta   90.00
_cell.angle_gamma   90.00
#
_symmetry.space_group_name_H-M   'P 1'
#
loop_
_entity.id
_entity.type
_entity.pdbx_description
1 polymer ?
#
loop_
_entity_poly.entity_id
_entity_poly.type
_entity_poly.pdbx_seq_one_letter_code
_entity_poly.pdbx_strand_id
1 'polypeptide(L)'
;MTDSNPSFLGRISLAVSAFFRILGDGEFAAGVLRVRDGDTAAQTRAQASAPAAQPAPSLKEANPDAALQLLGLLQRDARFIDFVEEDIKRFSDADIGAAARLVHEGCRATLREHFTIRPVRDEAEGSRVTLQEGFDASAIRLTGNVVGKAPFSGNISHRGWRVEEVRLPKLAESHNAKVIAPAEVEL
;
A
#
# COMPACT_ATOMS: atom_id res chain seq x y z
N MET A 1 -6.85 45.26 -8.26
CA MET A 1 -5.80 45.86 -9.11
C MET A 1 -6.42 47.08 -9.77
N THR A 2 -6.05 48.27 -9.32
CA THR A 2 -6.50 49.53 -9.90
C THR A 2 -5.54 49.90 -11.01
N ASP A 3 -5.91 49.62 -12.27
CA ASP A 3 -5.14 50.07 -13.43
C ASP A 3 -5.27 51.59 -13.57
N SER A 4 -4.31 52.32 -13.02
CA SER A 4 -4.15 53.75 -13.31
C SER A 4 -3.36 53.89 -14.61
N ASN A 5 -4.08 54.20 -15.69
CA ASN A 5 -3.48 54.38 -17.01
C ASN A 5 -2.47 55.56 -16.97
N PRO A 6 -1.20 55.40 -17.38
CA PRO A 6 -0.20 56.46 -17.27
C PRO A 6 -0.60 57.71 -18.06
N SER A 7 -0.27 58.89 -17.53
CA SER A 7 -0.47 60.18 -18.19
C SER A 7 0.35 60.27 -19.48
N PHE A 8 0.02 61.22 -20.38
CA PHE A 8 0.71 61.37 -21.67
C PHE A 8 2.22 61.52 -21.54
N LEU A 9 2.70 62.38 -20.62
CA LEU A 9 4.13 62.54 -20.33
C LEU A 9 4.74 61.27 -19.72
N GLY A 10 3.99 60.55 -18.89
CA GLY A 10 4.39 59.25 -18.35
C GLY A 10 4.58 58.19 -19.45
N ARG A 11 3.72 58.19 -20.47
CA ARG A 11 3.84 57.29 -21.64
C ARG A 11 5.06 57.61 -22.49
N ILE A 12 5.37 58.89 -22.69
CA ILE A 12 6.58 59.31 -23.42
C ILE A 12 7.84 58.87 -22.68
N SER A 13 7.92 59.12 -21.37
CA SER A 13 9.07 58.70 -20.55
C SER A 13 9.23 57.17 -20.54
N LEU A 14 8.12 56.44 -20.46
CA LEU A 14 8.12 54.97 -20.55
C LEU A 14 8.60 54.48 -21.92
N ALA A 15 8.16 55.10 -23.02
CA ALA A 15 8.56 54.71 -24.37
C ALA A 15 10.07 54.93 -24.61
N VAL A 16 10.61 56.08 -24.18
CA VAL A 16 12.04 56.39 -24.33
C VAL A 16 12.90 55.45 -23.47
N SER A 17 12.50 55.20 -22.21
CA SER A 17 13.24 54.28 -21.34
C SER A 17 13.16 52.83 -21.82
N ALA A 18 12.01 52.38 -22.33
CA ALA A 18 11.86 51.06 -22.92
C ALA A 18 12.74 50.89 -24.17
N PHE A 19 12.84 51.91 -25.02
CA PHE A 19 13.70 51.89 -26.22
C PHE A 19 15.16 51.61 -25.88
N PHE A 20 15.75 52.36 -24.94
CA PHE A 20 17.15 52.15 -24.53
C PHE A 20 17.34 50.83 -23.79
N ARG A 21 16.37 50.40 -22.98
CA ARG A 21 16.42 49.09 -22.31
C ARG A 21 16.37 47.92 -23.29
N ILE A 22 15.56 48.00 -24.35
CA ILE A 22 15.52 46.96 -25.39
C ILE A 22 16.87 46.82 -26.09
N LEU A 23 17.58 47.93 -26.30
CA LEU A 23 18.93 47.92 -26.91
C LEU A 23 20.02 47.38 -25.97
N GLY A 24 19.88 47.58 -24.66
CA GLY A 24 20.90 47.23 -23.66
C GLY A 24 20.66 45.94 -22.87
N ASP A 25 19.44 45.40 -22.87
CA ASP A 25 19.01 44.24 -22.08
C ASP A 25 18.24 43.24 -22.96
N GLY A 26 18.94 42.15 -23.34
CA GLY A 26 18.38 41.11 -24.21
C GLY A 26 17.25 40.31 -23.58
N GLU A 27 17.21 40.17 -22.26
CA GLU A 27 16.16 39.43 -21.56
C GLU A 27 14.85 40.23 -21.56
N PHE A 28 14.96 41.55 -21.32
CA PHE A 28 13.84 42.47 -21.43
C PHE A 28 13.30 42.52 -22.87
N ALA A 29 14.18 42.60 -23.88
CA ALA A 29 13.79 42.57 -25.29
C ALA A 29 13.03 41.29 -25.68
N ALA A 30 13.50 40.12 -25.20
CA ALA A 30 12.79 38.85 -25.39
C ALA A 30 11.43 38.81 -24.67
N GLY A 31 11.29 39.48 -23.53
CA GLY A 31 10.01 39.70 -22.85
C GLY A 31 9.02 40.52 -23.68
N VAL A 32 9.47 41.64 -24.25
CA VAL A 32 8.63 42.52 -25.09
C VAL A 32 8.20 41.82 -26.39
N LEU A 33 9.08 41.03 -27.01
CA LEU A 33 8.73 40.22 -28.19
C LEU A 33 7.65 39.20 -27.88
N ARG A 34 7.76 38.46 -26.76
CA ARG A 34 6.73 37.50 -26.33
C ARG A 34 5.37 38.16 -26.12
N VAL A 35 5.33 39.33 -25.47
CA VAL A 35 4.08 40.08 -25.26
C VAL A 35 3.51 40.58 -26.59
N ARG A 36 4.36 41.06 -27.52
CA ARG A 36 3.96 41.47 -28.87
C ARG A 36 3.38 40.30 -29.68
N ASP A 37 3.99 39.12 -29.55
CA ASP A 37 3.60 37.91 -30.27
C ASP A 37 2.41 37.18 -29.60
N GLY A 38 1.83 37.77 -28.54
CA GLY A 38 0.63 37.26 -27.86
C GLY A 38 0.88 36.17 -26.83
N ASP A 39 2.14 35.93 -26.46
CA ASP A 39 2.59 34.83 -25.61
C ASP A 39 2.60 35.25 -24.12
N THR A 40 1.43 35.64 -23.61
CA THR A 40 1.23 36.10 -22.22
C THR A 40 1.25 34.96 -21.19
N ALA A 41 1.42 33.71 -21.62
CA ALA A 41 1.27 32.53 -20.76
C ALA A 41 2.55 32.10 -20.00
N ALA A 42 3.69 32.77 -20.22
CA ALA A 42 4.98 32.23 -19.77
C ALA A 42 5.44 32.65 -18.37
N GLN A 43 4.83 33.64 -17.70
CA GLN A 43 5.33 34.12 -16.40
C GLN A 43 4.64 33.50 -15.16
N THR A 44 3.56 32.74 -15.32
CA THR A 44 2.91 32.04 -14.18
C THR A 44 3.30 30.55 -14.10
N ARG A 45 4.09 30.03 -15.04
CA ARG A 45 4.43 28.59 -15.09
C ARG A 45 5.78 28.21 -14.48
N ALA A 46 6.58 29.19 -14.02
CA ALA A 46 7.92 28.94 -13.49
C ALA A 46 7.98 28.59 -11.99
N GLN A 47 6.85 28.53 -11.27
CA GLN A 47 6.78 28.03 -9.89
C GLN A 47 5.53 27.18 -9.65
N ALA A 48 5.26 26.23 -10.54
CA ALA A 48 4.61 25.00 -10.12
C ALA A 48 5.69 23.93 -10.11
N SER A 49 6.44 23.86 -9.02
CA SER A 49 7.17 22.64 -8.68
C SER A 49 6.14 21.52 -8.67
N ALA A 50 6.08 20.75 -9.75
CA ALA A 50 5.35 19.49 -9.77
C ALA A 50 5.76 18.74 -8.50
N PRO A 51 4.82 18.26 -7.66
CA PRO A 51 5.16 17.42 -6.53
C PRO A 51 6.04 16.31 -7.08
N ALA A 52 7.29 16.24 -6.61
CA ALA A 52 8.19 15.18 -6.97
C ALA A 52 7.43 13.87 -6.76
N ALA A 53 7.26 13.10 -7.84
CA ALA A 53 6.62 11.80 -7.78
C ALA A 53 7.31 11.02 -6.68
N GLN A 54 6.58 10.72 -5.61
CA GLN A 54 7.11 9.90 -4.53
C GLN A 54 7.60 8.60 -5.18
N PRO A 55 8.85 8.17 -4.94
CA PRO A 55 9.35 6.94 -5.53
C PRO A 55 8.39 5.81 -5.18
N ALA A 56 7.95 5.08 -6.20
CA ALA A 56 7.10 3.91 -6.02
C ALA A 56 7.77 2.99 -4.98
N PRO A 57 7.01 2.46 -4.00
CA PRO A 57 7.59 1.64 -2.96
C PRO A 57 8.37 0.48 -3.60
N SER A 58 9.68 0.42 -3.32
CA SER A 58 10.54 -0.64 -3.79
C SER A 58 10.07 -1.96 -3.17
N LEU A 59 9.64 -2.91 -4.01
CA LEU A 59 9.27 -4.25 -3.58
C LEU A 59 10.52 -4.98 -3.10
N LYS A 60 10.46 -5.57 -1.91
CA LYS A 60 11.52 -6.44 -1.39
C LYS A 60 11.17 -7.89 -1.74
N GLU A 61 12.12 -8.62 -2.29
CA GLU A 61 11.98 -10.07 -2.44
C GLU A 61 12.00 -10.72 -1.05
N ALA A 62 11.01 -11.55 -0.77
CA ALA A 62 10.93 -12.30 0.49
C ALA A 62 11.90 -13.47 0.46
N ASN A 63 12.49 -13.81 1.61
CA ASN A 63 13.19 -15.09 1.76
C ASN A 63 12.16 -16.23 1.70
N PRO A 64 12.16 -17.09 0.66
CA PRO A 64 11.15 -18.13 0.49
C PRO A 64 11.25 -19.24 1.52
N ASP A 65 12.42 -19.44 2.15
CA ASP A 65 12.66 -20.59 3.02
C ASP A 65 11.73 -20.61 4.25
N ALA A 66 11.46 -19.44 4.84
CA ALA A 66 10.53 -19.35 5.97
C ALA A 66 9.08 -19.70 5.57
N ALA A 67 8.68 -19.37 4.34
CA ALA A 67 7.35 -19.72 3.82
C ALA A 67 7.25 -21.23 3.53
N LEU A 68 8.28 -21.79 2.89
CA LEU A 68 8.37 -23.24 2.63
C LEU A 68 8.43 -24.04 3.94
N GLN A 69 9.13 -23.52 4.95
CA GLN A 69 9.16 -24.11 6.28
C GLN A 69 7.78 -24.15 6.93
N LEU A 70 7.05 -23.02 6.92
CA LEU A 70 5.68 -22.98 7.44
C LEU A 70 4.79 -23.99 6.72
N LEU A 71 4.93 -24.08 5.40
CA LEU A 71 4.18 -25.02 4.58
C LEU A 71 4.51 -26.49 4.95
N GLY A 72 5.77 -26.81 5.22
CA GLY A 72 6.20 -28.12 5.72
C GLY A 72 5.65 -28.46 7.10
N LEU A 73 5.61 -27.50 8.02
CA LEU A 73 4.99 -27.68 9.34
C LEU A 73 3.50 -27.99 9.21
N LEU A 74 2.77 -27.20 8.41
CA LEU A 74 1.34 -27.42 8.16
C LEU A 74 1.08 -28.77 7.46
N GLN A 75 1.93 -29.19 6.54
CA GLN A 75 1.79 -30.48 5.90
C GLN A 75 2.02 -31.63 6.88
N ARG A 76 3.12 -31.57 7.65
CA ARG A 76 3.48 -32.61 8.62
C ARG A 76 2.41 -32.79 9.70
N ASP A 77 1.91 -31.69 10.25
CA ASP A 77 1.06 -31.71 11.45
C ASP A 77 -0.44 -31.70 11.11
N ALA A 78 -0.82 -31.35 9.87
CA ALA A 78 -2.22 -31.21 9.47
C ALA A 78 -2.59 -31.80 8.10
N ARG A 79 -1.64 -32.36 7.35
CA ARG A 79 -1.85 -32.83 5.96
C ARG A 79 -2.47 -31.75 5.06
N PHE A 80 -2.07 -30.50 5.29
CA PHE A 80 -2.72 -29.34 4.69
C PHE A 80 -2.70 -29.38 3.15
N ILE A 81 -1.56 -29.72 2.55
CA ILE A 81 -1.44 -29.78 1.08
C ILE A 81 -2.29 -30.93 0.55
N ASP A 82 -2.19 -32.12 1.14
CA ASP A 82 -2.99 -33.28 0.73
C ASP A 82 -4.48 -32.93 0.69
N PHE A 83 -4.96 -32.23 1.73
CA PHE A 83 -6.36 -31.87 1.84
C PHE A 83 -6.81 -30.85 0.78
N VAL A 84 -5.96 -29.87 0.45
CA VAL A 84 -6.28 -28.81 -0.54
C VAL A 84 -6.18 -29.34 -1.97
N GLU A 85 -5.24 -30.25 -2.24
CA GLU A 85 -5.02 -30.83 -3.56
C GLU A 85 -5.98 -31.99 -3.90
N GLU A 86 -6.65 -32.59 -2.89
CA GLU A 86 -7.66 -33.64 -3.13
C GLU A 86 -8.90 -33.08 -3.88
N ASP A 87 -9.35 -33.79 -4.93
CA ASP A 87 -10.62 -33.46 -5.59
C ASP A 87 -11.81 -33.92 -4.74
N ILE A 88 -12.37 -32.97 -3.99
CA ILE A 88 -13.45 -33.26 -3.05
C ILE A 88 -14.84 -33.43 -3.68
N LYS A 89 -15.02 -33.23 -5.00
CA LYS A 89 -16.35 -33.16 -5.65
C LYS A 89 -17.23 -34.40 -5.46
N ARG A 90 -16.60 -35.57 -5.30
CA ARG A 90 -17.29 -36.86 -5.17
C ARG A 90 -17.62 -37.26 -3.74
N PHE A 91 -17.13 -36.53 -2.76
CA PHE A 91 -17.30 -36.87 -1.35
C PHE A 91 -18.56 -36.22 -0.79
N SER A 92 -19.14 -36.84 0.23
CA SER A 92 -20.29 -36.26 0.94
C SER A 92 -19.84 -35.15 1.89
N ASP A 93 -20.76 -34.24 2.24
CA ASP A 93 -20.51 -33.22 3.27
C ASP A 93 -20.09 -33.84 4.62
N ALA A 94 -20.55 -35.06 4.92
CA ALA A 94 -20.17 -35.76 6.14
C ALA A 94 -18.70 -36.20 6.12
N ASP A 95 -18.25 -36.77 4.98
CA ASP A 95 -16.86 -37.20 4.81
C ASP A 95 -15.91 -36.00 4.78
N ILE A 96 -16.28 -34.95 4.03
CA ILE A 96 -15.54 -33.69 3.98
C ILE A 96 -15.48 -33.07 5.39
N GLY A 97 -16.61 -33.03 6.10
CA GLY A 97 -16.67 -32.48 7.45
C GLY A 97 -15.85 -33.27 8.47
N ALA A 98 -15.67 -34.57 8.30
CA ALA A 98 -14.79 -35.38 9.15
C ALA A 98 -13.31 -35.03 8.89
N ALA A 99 -12.90 -35.03 7.61
CA ALA A 99 -11.53 -34.69 7.23
C ALA A 99 -11.18 -33.23 7.58
N ALA A 100 -12.06 -32.28 7.30
CA ALA A 100 -11.86 -30.87 7.57
C ALA A 100 -11.65 -30.57 9.06
N ARG A 101 -12.34 -31.28 9.96
CA ARG A 101 -12.14 -31.12 11.41
C ARG A 101 -10.73 -31.52 11.83
N LEU A 102 -10.23 -32.65 11.33
CA LEU A 102 -8.88 -33.13 11.62
C LEU A 102 -7.82 -32.15 11.11
N VAL A 103 -7.92 -31.73 9.85
CA VAL A 103 -7.00 -30.77 9.23
C VAL A 103 -7.05 -29.42 9.95
N HIS A 104 -8.25 -28.93 10.27
CA HIS A 104 -8.43 -27.69 11.01
C HIS A 104 -7.77 -27.74 12.39
N GLU A 105 -7.93 -28.84 13.13
CA GLU A 105 -7.30 -29.02 14.43
C GLU A 105 -5.77 -29.00 14.33
N GLY A 106 -5.19 -29.75 13.38
CA GLY A 106 -3.75 -29.77 13.12
C GLY A 106 -3.21 -28.38 12.75
N CYS A 107 -3.86 -27.70 11.80
CA CYS A 107 -3.48 -26.33 11.39
C CYS A 107 -3.52 -25.36 12.58
N ARG A 108 -4.59 -25.44 13.40
CA ARG A 108 -4.76 -24.58 14.57
C ARG A 108 -3.69 -24.85 15.63
N ALA A 109 -3.33 -26.10 15.87
CA ALA A 109 -2.27 -26.47 16.79
C ALA A 109 -0.91 -25.93 16.30
N THR A 110 -0.56 -26.21 15.05
CA THR A 110 0.67 -25.75 14.38
C THR A 110 0.83 -24.23 14.46
N LEU A 111 -0.22 -23.49 14.12
CA LEU A 111 -0.19 -22.02 14.17
C LEU A 111 -0.01 -21.48 15.59
N ARG A 112 -0.60 -22.12 16.60
CA ARG A 112 -0.46 -21.69 18.00
C ARG A 112 0.91 -22.01 18.59
N GLU A 113 1.49 -23.11 18.18
CA GLU A 113 2.85 -23.48 18.56
C GLU A 113 3.85 -22.43 18.08
N HIS A 114 3.76 -22.07 16.79
CA HIS A 114 4.77 -21.23 16.15
C HIS A 114 4.46 -19.73 16.14
N PHE A 115 3.24 -19.29 16.45
CA PHE A 115 2.87 -17.87 16.40
C PHE A 115 2.04 -17.42 17.61
N THR A 116 2.27 -16.19 18.06
CA THR A 116 1.34 -15.47 18.94
C THR A 116 0.43 -14.61 18.07
N ILE A 117 -0.74 -15.14 17.70
CA ILE A 117 -1.71 -14.43 16.86
C ILE A 117 -2.72 -13.71 17.75
N ARG A 118 -2.88 -12.41 17.54
CA ARG A 118 -3.80 -11.53 18.28
C ARG A 118 -4.68 -10.74 17.34
N PRO A 119 -5.85 -10.28 17.79
CA PRO A 119 -6.64 -9.33 17.01
C PRO A 119 -5.89 -8.00 16.86
N VAL A 120 -6.14 -7.29 15.76
CA VAL A 120 -5.64 -5.90 15.60
C VAL A 120 -6.43 -4.95 16.50
N ARG A 121 -7.72 -5.21 16.68
CA ARG A 121 -8.64 -4.46 17.53
C ARG A 121 -9.18 -5.30 18.67
N ASP A 122 -9.10 -4.77 19.88
CA ASP A 122 -9.57 -5.47 21.07
C ASP A 122 -11.10 -5.46 21.19
N GLU A 123 -11.78 -4.45 20.64
CA GLU A 123 -13.22 -4.37 20.70
C GLU A 123 -13.90 -5.50 19.93
N ALA A 124 -15.08 -5.93 20.38
CA ALA A 124 -15.81 -7.03 19.78
C ALA A 124 -16.33 -6.66 18.38
N GLU A 125 -16.47 -7.66 17.51
CA GLU A 125 -17.18 -7.49 16.25
C GLU A 125 -18.61 -7.02 16.52
N GLY A 126 -19.10 -6.10 15.69
CA GLY A 126 -20.36 -5.37 15.89
C GLY A 126 -20.24 -4.12 16.76
N SER A 127 -19.16 -3.94 17.53
CA SER A 127 -18.97 -2.76 18.39
C SER A 127 -18.82 -1.49 17.57
N ARG A 128 -19.45 -0.40 18.03
CA ARG A 128 -19.29 0.92 17.42
C ARG A 128 -17.95 1.53 17.81
N VAL A 129 -17.20 2.01 16.82
CA VAL A 129 -15.90 2.67 17.00
C VAL A 129 -15.84 3.96 16.19
N THR A 130 -15.00 4.88 16.65
CA THR A 130 -14.65 6.10 15.92
C THR A 130 -13.16 6.10 15.65
N LEU A 131 -12.80 6.06 14.37
CA LEU A 131 -11.43 6.14 13.88
C LEU A 131 -11.07 7.61 13.71
N GLN A 132 -10.12 8.08 14.49
CA GLN A 132 -9.66 9.47 14.45
C GLN A 132 -8.79 9.72 13.21
N GLU A 133 -8.54 10.99 12.92
CA GLU A 133 -7.53 11.36 11.92
C GLU A 133 -6.15 10.81 12.31
N GLY A 134 -5.40 10.32 11.33
CA GLY A 134 -4.12 9.66 11.56
C GLY A 134 -4.21 8.19 12.01
N PHE A 135 -5.36 7.53 11.88
CA PHE A 135 -5.44 6.08 12.12
C PHE A 135 -4.52 5.31 11.17
N ASP A 136 -4.04 4.15 11.61
CA ASP A 136 -3.15 3.30 10.83
C ASP A 136 -3.90 2.61 9.67
N ALA A 137 -3.73 3.16 8.47
CA ALA A 137 -4.34 2.65 7.25
C ALA A 137 -3.73 1.31 6.76
N SER A 138 -2.59 0.87 7.32
CA SER A 138 -2.03 -0.46 7.03
C SER A 138 -2.68 -1.56 7.87
N ALA A 139 -3.16 -1.21 9.07
CA ALA A 139 -3.80 -2.13 10.00
C ALA A 139 -5.33 -2.14 9.88
N ILE A 140 -5.93 -1.05 9.37
CA ILE A 140 -7.39 -0.85 9.34
C ILE A 140 -7.86 -0.59 7.91
N ARG A 141 -8.75 -1.47 7.42
CA ARG A 141 -9.46 -1.29 6.15
C ARG A 141 -10.85 -0.72 6.41
N LEU A 142 -11.13 0.46 5.86
CA LEU A 142 -12.48 1.01 5.83
C LEU A 142 -13.32 0.30 4.75
N THR A 143 -14.56 -0.02 5.07
CA THR A 143 -15.52 -0.68 4.16
C THR A 143 -16.85 0.05 4.16
N GLY A 144 -17.54 0.11 3.01
CA GLY A 144 -18.81 0.83 2.83
C GLY A 144 -18.64 2.16 2.11
N ASN A 145 -19.61 3.07 2.28
CA ASN A 145 -19.56 4.40 1.67
C ASN A 145 -18.68 5.34 2.50
N VAL A 146 -17.38 5.38 2.19
CA VAL A 146 -16.40 6.22 2.87
C VAL A 146 -16.32 7.56 2.12
N VAL A 147 -16.95 8.59 2.68
CA VAL A 147 -16.93 9.96 2.15
C VAL A 147 -16.43 10.92 3.21
N GLY A 148 -15.66 11.92 2.78
CA GLY A 148 -15.08 12.94 3.65
C GLY A 148 -13.73 12.53 4.25
N LYS A 149 -13.36 13.21 5.33
CA LYS A 149 -12.13 12.95 6.08
C LYS A 149 -12.49 12.39 7.45
N ALA A 150 -11.52 11.72 8.08
CA ALA A 150 -11.65 11.29 9.46
C ALA A 150 -12.02 12.50 10.38
N PRO A 151 -12.75 12.27 11.49
CA PRO A 151 -13.04 10.98 12.09
C PRO A 151 -14.14 10.19 11.38
N PHE A 152 -13.93 8.88 11.22
CA PHE A 152 -14.92 7.96 10.69
C PHE A 152 -15.60 7.20 11.82
N SER A 153 -16.92 7.08 11.80
CA SER A 153 -17.66 6.28 12.79
C SER A 153 -18.39 5.13 12.11
N GLY A 154 -18.23 3.93 12.66
CA GLY A 154 -18.85 2.72 12.13
C GLY A 154 -18.78 1.58 13.13
N ASN A 155 -19.04 0.36 12.67
CA ASN A 155 -18.98 -0.84 13.48
C ASN A 155 -17.82 -1.72 13.01
N ILE A 156 -17.15 -2.40 13.95
CA ILE A 156 -16.12 -3.39 13.60
C ILE A 156 -16.80 -4.58 12.93
N SER A 157 -16.52 -4.82 11.65
CA SER A 157 -17.00 -6.02 10.95
C SER A 157 -16.14 -7.24 11.24
N HIS A 158 -14.82 -7.05 11.29
CA HIS A 158 -13.84 -8.08 11.64
C HIS A 158 -12.67 -7.41 12.37
N ARG A 159 -12.13 -8.07 13.41
CA ARG A 159 -11.11 -7.48 14.29
C ARG A 159 -9.70 -7.45 13.70
N GLY A 160 -9.52 -8.11 12.56
CA GLY A 160 -8.21 -8.33 11.95
C GLY A 160 -7.37 -9.32 12.77
N TRP A 161 -6.23 -9.71 12.21
CA TRP A 161 -5.24 -10.54 12.89
C TRP A 161 -3.86 -9.91 12.73
N ARG A 162 -3.08 -9.92 13.80
CA ARG A 162 -1.66 -9.55 13.83
C ARG A 162 -0.86 -10.66 14.49
N VAL A 163 0.40 -10.77 14.11
CA VAL A 163 1.36 -11.64 14.77
C VAL A 163 2.21 -10.78 15.70
N GLU A 164 2.24 -11.11 16.99
CA GLU A 164 3.09 -10.45 17.97
C GLU A 164 4.45 -11.15 18.13
N GLU A 165 4.48 -12.46 17.87
CA GLU A 165 5.67 -13.29 18.04
C GLU A 165 5.70 -14.45 17.03
N VAL A 166 6.90 -14.79 16.57
CA VAL A 166 7.18 -15.90 15.64
C VAL A 166 8.23 -16.82 16.27
N ARG A 167 7.94 -18.12 16.31
CA ARG A 167 8.75 -19.19 16.93
C ARG A 167 8.91 -20.37 15.96
N LEU A 168 9.47 -20.09 14.78
CA LEU A 168 9.77 -21.14 13.81
C LEU A 168 11.01 -21.96 14.23
N PRO A 169 11.02 -23.27 14.00
CA PRO A 169 12.21 -24.10 14.23
C PRO A 169 13.42 -23.59 13.41
N LYS A 170 14.63 -23.96 13.82
CA LYS A 170 15.82 -23.66 13.01
C LYS A 170 15.97 -24.69 11.90
N LEU A 171 16.28 -24.26 10.68
CA LEU A 171 16.64 -25.15 9.58
C LEU A 171 18.15 -25.40 9.58
N ALA A 172 18.55 -26.62 9.29
CA ALA A 172 19.96 -26.94 9.00
C ALA A 172 20.34 -26.38 7.62
N GLU A 173 21.59 -25.93 7.45
CA GLU A 173 22.06 -25.37 6.17
C GLU A 173 21.96 -26.38 5.00
N SER A 174 22.06 -27.67 5.30
CA SER A 174 21.95 -28.75 4.31
C SER A 174 20.49 -29.15 4.00
N HIS A 175 19.50 -28.55 4.66
CA HIS A 175 18.10 -28.92 4.47
C HIS A 175 17.54 -28.32 3.18
N ASN A 176 17.04 -29.16 2.28
CA ASN A 176 16.34 -28.71 1.08
C ASN A 176 14.88 -28.36 1.41
N ALA A 177 14.63 -27.08 1.77
CA ALA A 177 13.30 -26.59 2.11
C ALA A 177 12.26 -26.72 0.97
N LYS A 178 12.69 -26.97 -0.27
CA LYS A 178 11.77 -27.20 -1.41
C LYS A 178 11.09 -28.58 -1.35
N VAL A 179 11.62 -29.52 -0.58
CA VAL A 179 10.97 -30.81 -0.34
C VAL A 179 10.10 -30.67 0.91
N ILE A 180 8.82 -30.33 0.68
CA ILE A 180 7.85 -30.06 1.75
C ILE A 180 7.47 -31.33 2.52
N ALA A 181 7.26 -32.42 1.81
CA ALA A 181 7.06 -33.76 2.36
C ALA A 181 7.82 -34.77 1.49
N PRO A 182 8.59 -35.70 2.08
CA PRO A 182 9.28 -36.74 1.32
C PRO A 182 8.28 -37.76 0.77
N ALA A 183 8.62 -38.39 -0.35
CA ALA A 183 7.90 -39.56 -0.84
C ALA A 183 8.24 -40.79 0.01
N GLU A 184 7.23 -41.55 0.42
CA GLU A 184 7.38 -42.80 1.16
C GLU A 184 7.29 -43.99 0.20
N VAL A 185 8.24 -44.93 0.29
CA VAL A 185 8.31 -46.13 -0.56
C VAL A 185 8.45 -47.35 0.34
N GLU A 186 7.50 -48.26 0.27
CA GLU A 186 7.53 -49.56 0.96
C GLU A 186 8.25 -50.62 0.08
N LEU A 187 9.00 -51.52 0.70
CA LEU A 187 9.78 -52.60 0.06
C LEU A 187 9.31 -53.98 0.50
#